data_AF-A0A9D4EES9-F1
#
_entry.id   AF-A0A9D4EES9-F1
#
_cell.length_a   1.000
_cell.length_b   1.000
_cell.length_c   1.000
_cell.angle_alpha   90.00
_cell.angle_beta   90.00
_cell.angle_gamma   90.00
#
_symmetry.space_group_name_H-M   'P 1'
#
loop_
_entity.id
_entity.type
_entity.pdbx_description
1 polymer ?
#
loop_
_entity_poly.entity_id
_entity_poly.type
_entity_poly.pdbx_seq_one_letter_code
_entity_poly.pdbx_strand_id
1 'polypeptide(L)'
;MGLTYVKRCLAQTKQWMGLTYLKRYFDDYTVDGPVLLEEVFSPDYTVDGPDLLEEVFSPDYTVDGPDFLEEAFSPDYTVDGPYLLEEVFSPDYTVDGPDLLEEVFSPDYTVDGPDLLEEEFSPDYTVDGPDLLEEVFIPDYTVDGPDLLEEVFIPDYTVDGPDLLEEVFSPDYTVDGPDLLEEAFSPDYTVDGPDLLEEVFSPDNTVDGPDLLE
;
A
#
# COMPACT_ATOMS: atom_id res chain seq x y z
N MET A 1 -20.96 -26.28 4.06
CA MET A 1 -22.30 -25.73 4.37
C MET A 1 -22.11 -24.84 5.58
N GLY A 2 -21.46 -23.70 5.37
CA GLY A 2 -21.37 -22.61 6.36
C GLY A 2 -22.64 -21.77 6.27
N LEU A 3 -23.09 -21.25 7.41
CA LEU A 3 -24.32 -20.47 7.54
C LEU A 3 -24.06 -19.04 7.04
N THR A 4 -24.68 -18.64 5.93
CA THR A 4 -24.74 -17.22 5.52
C THR A 4 -25.58 -16.45 6.54
N TYR A 5 -24.98 -15.57 7.33
CA TYR A 5 -25.69 -14.81 8.37
C TYR A 5 -25.86 -13.34 7.98
N VAL A 6 -26.77 -13.06 7.05
CA VAL A 6 -27.17 -11.68 6.73
C VAL A 6 -28.26 -11.23 7.72
N LYS A 7 -27.88 -10.41 8.71
CA LYS A 7 -28.79 -9.96 9.79
C LYS A 7 -29.95 -9.10 9.31
N ARG A 8 -29.76 -8.32 8.23
CA ARG A 8 -30.82 -7.58 7.50
C ARG A 8 -30.22 -6.89 6.28
N CYS A 9 -30.84 -7.08 5.12
CA CYS A 9 -30.61 -6.25 3.93
C CYS A 9 -31.76 -5.24 3.83
N LEU A 10 -31.49 -3.97 4.12
CA LEU A 10 -32.44 -2.88 3.91
C LEU A 10 -32.09 -2.17 2.59
N ALA A 11 -32.89 -2.41 1.54
CA ALA A 11 -32.85 -1.54 0.36
C ALA A 11 -33.50 -0.21 0.75
N GLN A 12 -32.69 0.82 0.99
CA GLN A 12 -33.16 2.17 1.27
C GLN A 12 -32.45 3.16 0.35
N THR A 13 -33.23 4.00 -0.33
CA THR A 13 -32.69 5.20 -0.96
C THR A 13 -32.39 6.22 0.14
N LYS A 14 -31.11 6.47 0.40
CA LYS A 14 -30.66 7.59 1.26
C LYS A 14 -29.71 8.49 0.49
N GLN A 15 -29.72 9.75 0.90
CA GLN A 15 -28.93 10.82 0.32
C GLN A 15 -27.75 11.11 1.22
N TRP A 16 -26.53 10.97 0.70
CA TRP A 16 -25.28 11.33 1.37
C TRP A 16 -24.44 12.16 0.39
N MET A 17 -23.89 13.27 0.85
CA MET A 17 -23.20 14.28 0.00
C MET A 17 -23.95 14.70 -1.29
N GLY A 18 -25.29 14.59 -1.32
CA GLY A 18 -26.12 15.03 -2.45
C GLY A 18 -26.46 13.96 -3.50
N LEU A 19 -25.83 12.78 -3.45
CA LEU A 19 -26.08 11.67 -4.38
C LEU A 19 -27.13 10.70 -3.82
N THR A 20 -27.95 10.12 -4.70
CA THR A 20 -29.04 9.18 -4.35
C THR A 20 -28.61 7.78 -4.70
N TYR A 21 -28.32 6.95 -3.70
CA TYR A 21 -27.79 5.60 -3.93
C TYR A 21 -28.83 4.52 -3.61
N LEU A 22 -28.76 3.38 -4.31
CA LEU A 22 -29.59 2.20 -4.08
C LEU A 22 -28.83 1.21 -3.18
N LYS A 23 -28.36 1.70 -2.02
CA LYS A 23 -27.46 0.97 -1.12
C LYS A 23 -28.14 -0.22 -0.47
N ARG A 24 -27.52 -1.41 -0.57
CA ARG A 24 -27.79 -2.49 0.39
C ARG A 24 -27.09 -2.14 1.70
N TYR A 25 -27.88 -1.63 2.64
CA TYR A 25 -27.42 -1.46 4.01
C TYR A 25 -27.50 -2.78 4.75
N PHE A 26 -26.36 -3.19 5.30
CA PHE A 26 -26.21 -4.24 6.29
C PHE A 26 -26.01 -3.58 7.65
N ASP A 27 -26.66 -4.13 8.68
CA ASP A 27 -26.41 -3.70 10.06
C ASP A 27 -25.08 -4.26 10.60
N ASP A 28 -24.54 -5.27 9.91
CA ASP A 28 -23.36 -6.10 10.19
C ASP A 28 -23.34 -7.17 9.06
N TYR A 29 -22.20 -7.38 8.40
CA TYR A 29 -22.04 -8.35 7.33
C TYR A 29 -20.91 -9.33 7.64
N THR A 30 -21.28 -10.56 8.00
CA THR A 30 -20.33 -11.64 8.27
C THR A 30 -20.64 -12.84 7.37
N VAL A 31 -19.66 -13.31 6.60
CA VAL A 31 -19.80 -14.50 5.74
C VAL A 31 -18.61 -15.45 5.92
N ASP A 32 -18.91 -16.76 5.98
CA ASP A 32 -17.95 -17.87 5.84
C ASP A 32 -18.17 -18.46 4.44
N GLY A 33 -17.23 -18.18 3.54
CA GLY A 33 -17.22 -18.56 2.13
C GLY A 33 -17.13 -17.38 1.16
N PRO A 34 -17.11 -17.67 -0.15
CA PRO A 34 -16.90 -16.68 -1.19
C PRO A 34 -18.02 -15.63 -1.26
N VAL A 35 -17.63 -14.37 -1.43
CA VAL A 35 -18.54 -13.25 -1.63
C VAL A 35 -18.35 -12.64 -3.03
N LEU A 36 -19.45 -12.13 -3.58
CA LEU A 36 -19.48 -11.37 -4.83
C LEU A 36 -20.65 -10.39 -4.74
N LEU A 37 -20.36 -9.11 -4.58
CA LEU A 37 -21.36 -8.05 -4.48
C LEU A 37 -20.88 -6.83 -5.26
N GLU A 38 -21.81 -6.06 -5.82
CA GLU A 38 -21.46 -4.80 -6.51
C GLU A 38 -21.16 -3.72 -5.46
N GLU A 39 -22.15 -3.38 -4.61
CA GLU A 39 -22.00 -2.33 -3.59
C GLU A 39 -22.29 -2.85 -2.17
N VAL A 40 -21.46 -2.45 -1.19
CA VAL A 40 -21.62 -2.81 0.23
C VAL A 40 -21.60 -1.60 1.16
N PHE A 41 -22.58 -1.58 2.06
CA PHE A 41 -22.66 -0.61 3.17
C PHE A 41 -22.89 -1.33 4.46
N SER A 42 -21.86 -1.44 5.27
CA SER A 42 -21.92 -2.09 6.58
C SER A 42 -21.20 -1.23 7.61
N PRO A 43 -21.60 -1.22 8.88
CA PRO A 43 -20.75 -0.69 9.95
C PRO A 43 -19.58 -1.62 10.31
N ASP A 44 -19.64 -2.88 9.87
CA ASP A 44 -18.68 -3.95 10.14
C ASP A 44 -18.79 -4.98 8.99
N TYR A 45 -17.70 -5.22 8.27
CA TYR A 45 -17.65 -6.14 7.14
C TYR A 45 -16.55 -7.18 7.40
N THR A 46 -16.95 -8.44 7.53
CA THR A 46 -16.03 -9.56 7.79
C THR A 46 -16.31 -10.73 6.85
N VAL A 47 -15.29 -11.19 6.13
CA VAL A 47 -15.37 -12.40 5.29
C VAL A 47 -14.25 -13.38 5.63
N ASP A 48 -14.61 -14.64 5.82
CA ASP A 48 -13.67 -15.79 5.88
C ASP A 48 -13.79 -16.51 4.53
N GLY A 49 -12.89 -16.18 3.60
CA GLY A 49 -12.89 -16.66 2.23
C GLY A 49 -12.66 -15.55 1.20
N PRO A 50 -12.64 -15.91 -0.10
CA PRO A 50 -12.34 -14.94 -1.15
C PRO A 50 -13.49 -13.94 -1.36
N ASP A 51 -13.14 -12.69 -1.57
CA ASP A 51 -14.07 -11.59 -1.76
C ASP A 51 -13.81 -10.86 -3.10
N LEU A 52 -14.89 -10.34 -3.68
CA LEU A 52 -14.85 -9.60 -4.94
C LEU A 52 -15.97 -8.57 -4.92
N LEU A 53 -15.61 -7.30 -4.76
CA LEU A 53 -16.54 -6.19 -4.66
C LEU A 53 -16.20 -5.08 -5.67
N GLU A 54 -17.19 -4.30 -6.08
CA GLU A 54 -16.91 -3.08 -6.86
C GLU A 54 -16.70 -1.91 -5.90
N GLU A 55 -17.63 -1.65 -4.98
CA GLU A 55 -17.58 -0.48 -4.08
C GLU A 55 -17.90 -0.86 -2.61
N VAL A 56 -17.03 -0.48 -1.67
CA VAL A 56 -17.20 -0.73 -0.24
C VAL A 56 -17.14 0.54 0.60
N PHE A 57 -18.10 0.66 1.52
CA PHE A 57 -18.00 1.59 2.63
C PHE A 57 -18.30 0.88 3.93
N SER A 58 -17.23 0.61 4.67
CA SER A 58 -17.29 0.04 6.00
C SER A 58 -16.40 0.84 6.95
N PRO A 59 -16.80 1.11 8.19
CA PRO A 59 -15.90 1.59 9.24
C PRO A 59 -14.74 0.64 9.57
N ASP A 60 -14.96 -0.65 9.32
CA ASP A 60 -14.13 -1.77 9.73
C ASP A 60 -14.30 -2.84 8.65
N TYR A 61 -13.23 -3.09 7.90
CA TYR A 61 -13.19 -4.03 6.79
C TYR A 61 -12.14 -5.09 7.07
N THR A 62 -12.57 -6.35 7.17
CA THR A 62 -11.70 -7.48 7.44
C THR A 62 -11.97 -8.64 6.49
N VAL A 63 -10.96 -9.12 5.78
CA VAL A 63 -11.04 -10.35 4.97
C VAL A 63 -9.92 -11.32 5.34
N ASP A 64 -10.28 -12.57 5.63
CA ASP A 64 -9.38 -13.71 5.76
C ASP A 64 -9.45 -14.51 4.45
N GLY A 65 -8.63 -14.12 3.49
CA GLY A 65 -8.59 -14.68 2.14
C GLY A 65 -8.24 -13.66 1.05
N PRO A 66 -8.18 -14.13 -0.22
CA PRO A 66 -7.96 -13.25 -1.36
C PRO A 66 -9.08 -12.22 -1.51
N ASP A 67 -8.74 -10.95 -1.65
CA ASP A 67 -9.72 -9.89 -1.88
C ASP A 67 -9.40 -9.10 -3.17
N PHE A 68 -10.46 -8.63 -3.81
CA PHE A 68 -10.42 -7.79 -5.01
C PHE A 68 -11.51 -6.75 -4.86
N LEU A 69 -11.15 -5.48 -4.78
CA LEU A 69 -12.10 -4.36 -4.83
C LEU A 69 -11.71 -3.38 -5.92
N GLU A 70 -12.67 -2.66 -6.48
CA GLU A 70 -12.35 -1.52 -7.36
C GLU A 70 -12.16 -0.27 -6.49
N GLU A 71 -13.13 0.05 -5.61
CA GLU A 71 -13.08 1.22 -4.72
C GLU A 71 -13.36 0.87 -3.25
N ALA A 72 -12.48 1.29 -2.34
CA ALA A 72 -12.63 1.08 -0.90
C ALA A 72 -12.53 2.37 -0.07
N PHE A 73 -13.55 2.60 0.78
CA PHE A 73 -13.55 3.67 1.78
C PHE A 73 -13.74 3.08 3.18
N SER A 74 -12.64 2.84 3.89
CA SER A 74 -12.65 2.31 5.25
C SER A 74 -11.73 3.07 6.20
N PRO A 75 -12.14 3.40 7.44
CA PRO A 75 -11.26 3.85 8.52
C PRO A 75 -10.18 2.86 8.96
N ASP A 76 -10.44 1.57 8.75
CA ASP A 76 -9.62 0.46 9.23
C ASP A 76 -9.77 -0.67 8.19
N TYR A 77 -8.70 -0.96 7.49
CA TYR A 77 -8.67 -1.90 6.38
C TYR A 77 -7.64 -2.99 6.68
N THR A 78 -8.11 -4.22 6.90
CA THR A 78 -7.25 -5.38 7.23
C THR A 78 -7.54 -6.56 6.31
N VAL A 79 -6.51 -7.10 5.64
CA VAL A 79 -6.63 -8.32 4.82
C VAL A 79 -5.55 -9.33 5.23
N ASP A 80 -5.94 -10.58 5.43
CA ASP A 80 -5.04 -11.74 5.56
C ASP A 80 -5.13 -12.55 4.26
N GLY A 81 -4.25 -12.24 3.30
CA GLY A 81 -4.27 -12.84 1.98
C GLY A 81 -3.77 -11.93 0.86
N PRO A 82 -3.69 -12.48 -0.37
CA PRO A 82 -3.31 -11.70 -1.55
C PRO A 82 -4.40 -10.72 -1.92
N TYR A 83 -3.99 -9.51 -2.29
CA TYR A 83 -4.91 -8.42 -2.51
C TYR A 83 -4.66 -7.68 -3.82
N LEU A 84 -5.73 -7.06 -4.34
CA LEU A 84 -5.68 -6.26 -5.56
C LEU A 84 -6.76 -5.18 -5.53
N LEU A 85 -6.35 -3.92 -5.74
CA LEU A 85 -7.26 -2.77 -5.84
C LEU A 85 -6.89 -1.79 -6.94
N GLU A 86 -7.91 -1.02 -7.33
CA GLU A 86 -7.72 0.22 -8.07
C GLU A 86 -7.57 1.42 -7.11
N GLU A 87 -8.54 1.73 -6.24
CA GLU A 87 -8.48 2.95 -5.38
C GLU A 87 -8.74 2.69 -3.86
N VAL A 88 -7.84 3.17 -2.98
CA VAL A 88 -7.99 3.16 -1.50
C VAL A 88 -8.07 4.55 -0.90
N PHE A 89 -9.03 4.73 0.00
CA PHE A 89 -8.97 5.79 1.00
C PHE A 89 -9.16 5.21 2.41
N SER A 90 -8.04 5.05 3.14
CA SER A 90 -8.04 4.55 4.53
C SER A 90 -7.14 5.38 5.44
N PRO A 91 -7.49 5.64 6.71
CA PRO A 91 -6.57 6.13 7.73
C PRO A 91 -5.51 5.13 8.19
N ASP A 92 -5.78 3.83 8.04
CA ASP A 92 -4.96 2.74 8.55
C ASP A 92 -5.15 1.54 7.62
N TYR A 93 -4.08 1.15 6.94
CA TYR A 93 -4.08 0.11 5.92
C TYR A 93 -3.04 -0.94 6.29
N THR A 94 -3.51 -2.16 6.58
CA THR A 94 -2.65 -3.28 6.97
C THR A 94 -2.98 -4.54 6.15
N VAL A 95 -1.99 -5.11 5.48
CA VAL A 95 -2.14 -6.37 4.72
C VAL A 95 -1.10 -7.39 5.19
N ASP A 96 -1.56 -8.62 5.46
CA ASP A 96 -0.72 -9.82 5.66
C ASP A 96 -0.77 -10.64 4.36
N GLY A 97 0.13 -10.34 3.44
CA GLY A 97 0.15 -10.92 2.10
C GLY A 97 0.65 -9.98 1.01
N PRO A 98 0.73 -10.47 -0.24
CA PRO A 98 1.10 -9.64 -1.38
C PRO A 98 -0.01 -8.67 -1.74
N ASP A 99 0.37 -7.44 -2.04
CA ASP A 99 -0.52 -6.35 -2.39
C ASP A 99 -0.22 -5.79 -3.79
N LEU A 100 -1.24 -5.25 -4.44
CA LEU A 100 -1.15 -4.60 -5.75
C LEU A 100 -2.24 -3.53 -5.86
N LEU A 101 -1.83 -2.26 -5.80
CA LEU A 101 -2.76 -1.12 -5.79
C LEU A 101 -2.41 -0.14 -6.92
N GLU A 102 -3.40 0.52 -7.51
CA GLU A 102 -3.15 1.60 -8.47
C GLU A 102 -3.00 2.94 -7.74
N GLU A 103 -4.00 3.38 -6.95
CA GLU A 103 -3.97 4.66 -6.22
C GLU A 103 -4.26 4.48 -4.71
N VAL A 104 -3.38 5.00 -3.85
CA VAL A 104 -3.53 4.92 -2.39
C VAL A 104 -3.43 6.28 -1.71
N PHE A 105 -4.40 6.52 -0.83
CA PHE A 105 -4.33 7.60 0.15
C PHE A 105 -4.49 7.05 1.57
N SER A 106 -3.36 6.81 2.25
CA SER A 106 -3.33 6.38 3.64
C SER A 106 -2.36 7.18 4.52
N PRO A 107 -2.71 7.57 5.76
CA PRO A 107 -1.78 8.06 6.75
C PRO A 107 -0.84 7.00 7.33
N ASP A 108 -1.15 5.72 7.19
CA ASP A 108 -0.38 4.62 7.78
C ASP A 108 -0.56 3.40 6.86
N TYR A 109 0.52 2.98 6.21
CA TYR A 109 0.52 1.89 5.24
C TYR A 109 1.55 0.84 5.66
N THR A 110 1.06 -0.36 5.98
CA THR A 110 1.91 -1.49 6.42
C THR A 110 1.56 -2.77 5.67
N VAL A 111 2.55 -3.40 5.03
CA VAL A 111 2.39 -4.69 4.34
C VAL A 111 3.41 -5.71 4.85
N ASP A 112 2.93 -6.90 5.24
CA ASP A 112 3.75 -8.10 5.50
C ASP A 112 3.75 -8.97 4.23
N GLY A 113 4.55 -8.57 3.25
CA GLY A 113 4.59 -9.21 1.95
C GLY A 113 5.10 -8.29 0.83
N PRO A 114 5.13 -8.78 -0.42
CA PRO A 114 5.44 -7.96 -1.57
C PRO A 114 4.38 -6.89 -1.82
N ASP A 115 4.81 -5.67 -2.12
CA ASP A 115 3.91 -4.57 -2.52
C ASP A 115 4.24 -4.06 -3.93
N LEU A 116 3.23 -3.50 -4.59
CA LEU A 116 3.34 -2.88 -5.91
C LEU A 116 2.29 -1.77 -6.05
N LEU A 117 2.74 -0.52 -6.09
CA LEU A 117 1.88 0.67 -6.18
C LEU A 117 2.25 1.57 -7.37
N GLU A 118 1.24 2.09 -8.08
CA GLU A 118 1.46 3.04 -9.18
C GLU A 118 1.40 4.52 -8.75
N GLU A 119 0.59 4.88 -7.76
CA GLU A 119 0.52 6.24 -7.20
C GLU A 119 0.21 6.20 -5.69
N GLU A 120 1.03 6.88 -4.88
CA GLU A 120 0.83 6.94 -3.43
C GLU A 120 1.03 8.34 -2.81
N PHE A 121 0.15 8.64 -1.86
CA PHE A 121 0.38 9.70 -0.87
C PHE A 121 0.17 9.16 0.57
N SER A 122 1.27 8.80 1.23
CA SER A 122 1.29 8.40 2.64
C SER A 122 2.34 9.17 3.44
N PRO A 123 2.11 9.52 4.72
CA PRO A 123 3.10 10.07 5.61
C PRO A 123 4.05 9.02 6.24
N ASP A 124 3.70 7.73 6.22
CA ASP A 124 4.47 6.62 6.81
C ASP A 124 4.20 5.32 6.01
N TYR A 125 5.26 4.72 5.46
CA TYR A 125 5.21 3.55 4.61
C TYR A 125 6.20 2.49 5.10
N THR A 126 5.70 1.30 5.44
CA THR A 126 6.53 0.19 5.93
C THR A 126 6.18 -1.13 5.25
N VAL A 127 7.17 -1.80 4.64
CA VAL A 127 6.98 -3.12 4.00
C VAL A 127 8.00 -4.15 4.49
N ASP A 128 7.52 -5.34 4.87
CA ASP A 128 8.34 -6.55 5.11
C ASP A 128 8.31 -7.44 3.86
N GLY A 129 9.08 -7.04 2.85
CA GLY A 129 9.06 -7.69 1.55
C GLY A 129 9.61 -6.84 0.41
N PRO A 130 9.59 -7.38 -0.83
CA PRO A 130 9.93 -6.60 -2.01
C PRO A 130 8.91 -5.51 -2.27
N ASP A 131 9.36 -4.30 -2.62
CA ASP A 131 8.51 -3.19 -2.98
C ASP A 131 8.80 -2.68 -4.40
N LEU A 132 7.77 -2.11 -5.04
CA LEU A 132 7.84 -1.47 -6.34
C LEU A 132 6.85 -0.30 -6.39
N LEU A 133 7.38 0.93 -6.45
CA LEU A 133 6.56 2.14 -6.53
C LEU A 133 6.89 3.01 -7.74
N GLU A 134 5.86 3.59 -8.34
CA GLU A 134 5.95 4.62 -9.37
C GLU A 134 5.29 5.92 -8.83
N GLU A 135 5.77 7.11 -9.21
CA GLU A 135 5.13 8.41 -8.93
C GLU A 135 4.68 8.70 -7.46
N VAL A 136 5.51 8.46 -6.43
CA VAL A 136 5.11 8.61 -5.01
C VAL A 136 5.65 9.83 -4.24
N PHE A 137 4.90 10.26 -3.22
CA PHE A 137 5.33 11.21 -2.20
C PHE A 137 5.16 10.62 -0.79
N ILE A 138 6.28 10.25 -0.15
CA ILE A 138 6.29 9.57 1.15
C ILE A 138 7.30 10.22 2.10
N PRO A 139 6.90 10.88 3.20
CA PRO A 139 7.77 11.46 4.23
C PRO A 139 8.74 10.48 4.91
N ASP A 140 8.32 9.25 5.18
CA ASP A 140 9.08 8.23 5.91
C ASP A 140 8.83 6.88 5.25
N TYR A 141 9.88 6.28 4.70
CA TYR A 141 9.82 5.08 3.87
C TYR A 141 10.82 4.05 4.41
N THR A 142 10.33 2.88 4.81
CA THR A 142 11.14 1.79 5.38
C THR A 142 10.78 0.44 4.75
N VAL A 143 11.74 -0.24 4.14
CA VAL A 143 11.53 -1.58 3.55
C VAL A 143 12.57 -2.60 4.01
N ASP A 144 12.10 -3.78 4.44
CA ASP A 144 12.93 -4.98 4.70
C ASP A 144 12.86 -5.92 3.49
N GLY A 145 13.59 -5.56 2.43
CA GLY A 145 13.54 -6.27 1.17
C GLY A 145 14.11 -5.50 -0.01
N PRO A 146 14.07 -6.09 -1.22
CA PRO A 146 14.45 -5.39 -2.44
C PRO A 146 13.46 -4.28 -2.77
N ASP A 147 13.96 -3.11 -3.16
CA ASP A 147 13.12 -1.97 -3.55
C ASP A 147 13.39 -1.54 -5.00
N LEU A 148 12.36 -1.01 -5.65
CA LEU A 148 12.39 -0.43 -6.99
C LEU A 148 11.49 0.80 -7.04
N LEU A 149 12.08 2.00 -7.14
CA LEU A 149 11.30 3.23 -7.23
C LEU A 149 11.61 4.04 -8.49
N GLU A 150 10.56 4.61 -9.08
CA GLU A 150 10.63 5.52 -10.23
C GLU A 150 9.85 6.82 -9.94
N GLU A 151 10.48 7.98 -10.17
CA GLU A 151 9.89 9.32 -10.00
C GLU A 151 9.38 9.66 -8.58
N VAL A 152 10.23 9.56 -7.55
CA VAL A 152 9.78 9.67 -6.13
C VAL A 152 10.39 10.83 -5.32
N PHE A 153 9.64 11.31 -4.32
CA PHE A 153 10.12 12.24 -3.30
C PHE A 153 9.97 11.67 -1.89
N ILE A 154 11.10 11.40 -1.23
CA ILE A 154 11.14 10.73 0.07
C ILE A 154 12.11 11.43 1.04
N PRO A 155 11.65 12.23 2.02
CA PRO A 155 12.47 12.86 3.05
C PRO A 155 13.42 11.95 3.83
N ASP A 156 12.96 10.77 4.24
CA ASP A 156 13.68 9.78 5.03
C ASP A 156 13.47 8.40 4.40
N TYR A 157 14.54 7.84 3.83
CA TYR A 157 14.52 6.63 3.02
C TYR A 157 15.48 5.59 3.63
N THR A 158 14.94 4.44 4.06
CA THR A 158 15.72 3.36 4.67
C THR A 158 15.34 2.00 4.09
N VAL A 159 16.31 1.27 3.52
CA VAL A 159 16.08 -0.09 2.98
C VAL A 159 17.11 -1.10 3.47
N ASP A 160 16.65 -2.26 3.94
CA ASP A 160 17.47 -3.45 4.24
C ASP A 160 17.39 -4.44 3.06
N GLY A 161 18.08 -4.12 1.98
CA GLY A 161 18.03 -4.91 0.76
C GLY A 161 18.64 -4.23 -0.46
N PRO A 162 18.63 -4.92 -1.61
CA PRO A 162 19.02 -4.32 -2.88
C PRO A 162 18.04 -3.23 -3.29
N ASP A 163 18.56 -2.11 -3.73
CA ASP A 163 17.76 -0.97 -4.15
C ASP A 163 18.12 -0.53 -5.59
N LEU A 164 17.11 -0.06 -6.31
CA LEU A 164 17.20 0.42 -7.68
C LEU A 164 16.26 1.61 -7.86
N LEU A 165 16.84 2.80 -8.03
CA LEU A 165 16.08 4.04 -8.06
C LEU A 165 16.34 4.87 -9.33
N GLU A 166 15.26 5.36 -9.91
CA GLU A 166 15.23 6.28 -11.05
C GLU A 166 14.50 7.58 -10.64
N GLU A 167 15.13 8.73 -10.88
CA GLU A 167 14.58 10.07 -10.56
C GLU A 167 14.12 10.29 -9.09
N VAL A 168 15.03 10.21 -8.12
CA VAL A 168 14.73 10.30 -6.67
C VAL A 168 15.26 11.53 -5.97
N PHE A 169 14.44 12.12 -5.10
CA PHE A 169 14.88 13.15 -4.16
C PHE A 169 14.72 12.68 -2.71
N SER A 170 15.84 12.47 -2.01
CA SER A 170 15.84 12.13 -0.60
C SER A 170 16.88 12.88 0.24
N PRO A 171 16.49 13.76 1.17
CA PRO A 171 17.33 14.36 2.21
C PRO A 171 18.20 13.38 3.03
N ASP A 172 17.66 12.23 3.41
CA ASP A 172 18.32 11.23 4.26
C ASP A 172 18.09 9.85 3.64
N TYR A 173 19.18 9.25 3.17
CA TYR A 173 19.14 8.05 2.36
C TYR A 173 20.07 6.99 2.93
N THR A 174 19.52 5.85 3.34
CA THR A 174 20.28 4.75 3.96
C THR A 174 19.88 3.40 3.36
N VAL A 175 20.85 2.66 2.81
CA VAL A 175 20.63 1.30 2.25
C VAL A 175 21.63 0.30 2.83
N ASP A 176 21.16 -0.85 3.34
CA ASP A 176 21.97 -2.03 3.70
C ASP A 176 21.90 -3.06 2.57
N GLY A 177 22.57 -2.77 1.46
CA GLY A 177 22.54 -3.63 0.30
C GLY A 177 23.15 -3.02 -0.96
N PRO A 178 23.13 -3.76 -2.08
CA PRO A 178 23.48 -3.21 -3.38
C PRO A 178 22.56 -2.05 -3.75
N ASP A 179 23.12 -0.94 -4.19
CA ASP A 179 22.36 0.24 -4.61
C ASP A 179 22.68 0.63 -6.06
N LEU A 180 21.68 1.08 -6.80
CA LEU A 180 21.82 1.60 -8.15
C LEU A 180 20.94 2.84 -8.32
N LEU A 181 21.58 3.99 -8.50
CA LEU A 181 20.93 5.28 -8.66
C LEU A 181 21.24 5.91 -10.03
N GLU A 182 20.20 6.15 -10.83
CA GLU A 182 20.36 6.84 -12.12
C GLU A 182 20.37 8.37 -11.94
N GLU A 183 19.29 8.95 -11.40
CA GLU A 183 19.19 10.39 -11.11
C GLU A 183 18.76 10.59 -9.65
N ALA A 184 19.66 11.08 -8.78
CA ALA A 184 19.33 11.26 -7.37
C ALA A 184 19.91 12.53 -6.74
N PHE A 185 19.18 13.09 -5.78
CA PHE A 185 19.67 14.18 -4.94
C PHE A 185 19.51 13.82 -3.47
N SER A 186 20.65 13.65 -2.78
CA SER A 186 20.66 13.41 -1.34
C SER A 186 21.80 14.13 -0.60
N PRO A 187 21.52 15.05 0.35
CA PRO A 187 22.55 15.66 1.16
C PRO A 187 23.25 14.70 2.14
N ASP A 188 22.60 13.61 2.56
CA ASP A 188 23.14 12.58 3.46
C ASP A 188 22.85 11.19 2.89
N TYR A 189 23.89 10.56 2.34
CA TYR A 189 23.77 9.32 1.58
C TYR A 189 24.68 8.23 2.18
N THR A 190 24.10 7.14 2.67
CA THR A 190 24.82 6.04 3.32
C THR A 190 24.44 4.69 2.73
N VAL A 191 25.41 3.92 2.25
CA VAL A 191 25.19 2.57 1.71
C VAL A 191 26.19 1.57 2.29
N ASP A 192 25.70 0.44 2.84
CA ASP A 192 26.51 -0.72 3.24
C ASP A 192 26.46 -1.80 2.14
N GLY A 193 27.08 -1.50 1.01
CA GLY A 193 27.01 -2.38 -0.14
C GLY A 193 27.70 -1.85 -1.39
N PRO A 194 27.74 -2.66 -2.46
CA PRO A 194 28.16 -2.18 -3.77
C PRO A 194 27.20 -1.12 -4.28
N ASP A 195 27.73 -0.02 -4.78
CA ASP A 195 26.94 1.13 -5.22
C ASP A 195 27.36 1.57 -6.64
N LEU A 196 26.36 1.92 -7.45
CA LEU A 196 26.52 2.46 -8.81
C LEU A 196 25.68 3.74 -8.94
N LEU A 197 26.38 4.86 -9.14
CA LEU A 197 25.78 6.19 -9.23
C LEU A 197 26.06 6.80 -10.62
N GLU A 198 25.03 7.25 -11.33
CA GLU A 198 25.18 7.97 -12.60
C GLU A 198 25.15 9.50 -12.41
N GLU A 199 23.99 10.09 -12.12
CA GLU A 199 23.80 11.56 -11.94
C GLU A 199 23.40 11.94 -10.50
N VAL A 200 24.24 11.56 -9.53
CA VAL A 200 23.94 11.78 -8.10
C VAL A 200 24.63 13.01 -7.51
N PHE A 201 23.88 13.83 -6.78
CA PHE A 201 24.42 14.94 -5.98
C PHE A 201 24.33 14.67 -4.49
N SER A 202 25.45 14.22 -3.91
CA SER A 202 25.56 13.99 -2.46
C SER A 202 26.82 14.61 -1.85
N PRO A 203 26.72 15.78 -1.18
CA PRO A 203 27.87 16.45 -0.54
C PRO A 203 28.46 15.69 0.65
N ASP A 204 27.68 14.85 1.34
CA ASP A 204 28.13 13.95 2.39
C ASP A 204 27.69 12.53 2.01
N ASN A 205 28.66 11.67 1.67
CA ASN A 205 28.38 10.30 1.26
C ASN A 205 29.30 9.30 1.99
N THR A 206 28.72 8.20 2.46
CA THR A 206 29.44 7.10 3.12
C THR A 206 29.06 5.78 2.46
N VAL A 207 29.98 5.18 1.71
CA VAL A 207 29.77 3.87 1.07
C VAL A 207 30.74 2.85 1.69
N ASP A 208 30.24 1.80 2.32
CA ASP A 208 31.02 0.64 2.79
C ASP A 208 30.96 -0.51 1.77
N GLY A 209 31.52 -0.25 0.60
CA GLY A 209 31.53 -1.22 -0.50
C GLY A 209 32.31 -0.73 -1.71
N PRO A 210 32.33 -1.51 -2.80
CA PRO A 210 32.88 -1.04 -4.06
C PRO A 210 31.95 0.04 -4.65
N ASP A 211 32.43 1.28 -4.65
CA ASP A 211 31.82 2.43 -5.30
C ASP A 211 32.23 2.46 -6.79
N LEU A 212 31.23 2.42 -7.68
CA LEU A 212 31.38 2.42 -9.15
C LEU A 212 30.72 3.67 -9.76
N LEU A 213 31.28 4.86 -9.50
CA LEU A 213 30.97 6.07 -10.28
C LEU A 213 31.33 5.87 -11.77
N GLU A 214 30.39 6.09 -12.70
CA GLU A 214 30.69 6.18 -14.15
C GLU A 214 31.29 7.55 -14.58
#